data_AF-A0A806K003-F1
#
_entry.id   AF-A0A806K003-F1
#
_cell.length_a   1.000
_cell.length_b   1.000
_cell.length_c   1.000
_cell.angle_alpha   90.00
_cell.angle_beta   90.00
_cell.angle_gamma   90.00
#
_symmetry.space_group_name_H-M   'P 1'
#
loop_
_entity.id
_entity.type
_entity.pdbx_description
1 polymer ?
#
loop_
_entity_poly.entity_id
_entity_poly.type
_entity_poly.pdbx_seq_one_letter_code
_entity_poly.pdbx_strand_id
1 'polypeptide(L)' 'MPLLVISTANPYHLLDIPMAHAYINSYSNNKETIDAVFEKIMGRSEFKGVSPTDPFCGHEDCRY' A
#
# COMPACT_ATOMS: atom_id res chain seq x y z
N MET A 1 -2.99 -0.15 18.61
CA MET A 1 -4.10 0.18 17.67
C MET A 1 -3.60 -0.15 16.28
N PRO A 2 -4.27 -1.04 15.53
CA PRO A 2 -3.84 -1.38 14.17
C PRO A 2 -4.04 -0.18 13.23
N LEU A 3 -3.09 0.03 12.32
CA LEU A 3 -3.09 1.10 11.32
C LEU A 3 -2.81 0.51 9.95
N LEU A 4 -3.76 0.70 9.03
CA LEU A 4 -3.65 0.38 7.61
C LEU A 4 -3.54 1.69 6.83
N VAL A 5 -2.53 1.79 5.95
CA VAL A 5 -2.32 2.95 5.09
C VAL A 5 -2.43 2.51 3.62
N ILE A 6 -3.13 3.29 2.81
CA ILE A 6 -3.31 3.04 1.38
C ILE A 6 -2.81 4.28 0.63
N SER A 7 -1.75 4.11 -0.15
CA SER A 7 -1.25 5.18 -1.02
C SER A 7 -1.81 5.04 -2.43
N THR A 8 -2.51 6.09 -2.87
CA THR A 8 -3.22 6.08 -4.16
C THR A 8 -2.42 6.64 -5.33
N ALA A 9 -1.20 7.11 -5.12
CA ALA A 9 -0.40 7.69 -6.20
C ALA A 9 1.10 7.47 -6.00
N ASN A 10 1.66 8.04 -4.93
CA ASN A 10 3.09 7.99 -4.68
C ASN A 10 3.50 6.69 -3.95
N PRO A 11 4.41 5.87 -4.49
CA PRO A 11 4.82 4.63 -3.83
C PRO A 11 5.59 4.82 -2.51
N TYR A 12 6.06 6.03 -2.20
CA TYR A 12 7.03 6.28 -1.13
C TYR A 12 6.47 6.86 0.17
N HIS A 13 5.13 6.98 0.31
CA HIS A 13 4.54 7.50 1.55
C HIS A 13 4.80 6.62 2.79
N LEU A 14 5.31 5.40 2.59
CA LEU A 14 5.77 4.55 3.68
C LEU A 14 6.93 5.18 4.47
N LEU A 15 7.79 5.99 3.82
CA LEU A 15 8.91 6.66 4.49
C LEU A 15 8.44 7.69 5.54
N ASP A 16 7.31 8.34 5.28
CA ASP A 16 6.74 9.34 6.20
C ASP A 16 5.95 8.68 7.34
N ILE A 17 5.51 7.42 7.16
CA ILE A 17 4.67 6.68 8.11
C ILE A 17 5.20 5.24 8.28
N PRO A 18 6.43 5.05 8.77
CA PRO A 18 7.03 3.72 8.92
C PRO A 18 6.30 2.86 9.95
N MET A 19 5.57 3.47 10.88
CA MET A 19 4.77 2.78 11.91
C MET A 19 3.46 2.13 11.40
N ALA A 20 3.20 2.14 10.08
CA ALA A 20 2.05 1.49 9.51
C ALA A 20 2.17 -0.04 9.62
N HIS A 21 1.15 -0.70 10.19
CA HIS A 21 1.17 -2.16 10.37
C HIS A 21 0.90 -2.90 9.05
N ALA A 22 0.20 -2.25 8.14
CA ALA A 22 -0.04 -2.72 6.78
C ALA A 22 -0.06 -1.52 5.83
N TYR A 23 0.60 -1.66 4.68
CA TYR A 23 0.74 -0.59 3.70
C TYR A 23 0.44 -1.13 2.30
N ILE A 24 -0.46 -0.46 1.58
CA ILE A 24 -0.91 -0.85 0.23
C ILE A 24 -0.62 0.28 -0.74
N ASN A 25 0.13 0.00 -1.82
CA ASN A 25 0.27 0.90 -2.95
C ASN A 25 -0.76 0.56 -4.03
N SER A 26 -1.64 1.50 -4.37
CA SER A 26 -2.62 1.35 -5.45
C SER A 26 -2.24 2.08 -6.75
N TYR A 27 -1.23 2.95 -6.72
CA TYR A 27 -0.60 3.64 -7.87
C TYR A 27 -1.52 4.54 -8.72
N SER A 28 -2.84 4.47 -8.54
CA SER A 28 -3.83 5.33 -9.18
C SER A 28 -4.96 5.67 -8.20
N ASN A 29 -5.50 6.88 -8.33
CA ASN A 29 -6.58 7.42 -7.53
C ASN A 29 -7.94 7.39 -8.26
N ASN A 30 -8.05 6.65 -9.36
CA ASN A 30 -9.32 6.48 -10.05
C ASN A 30 -10.29 5.58 -9.24
N LYS A 31 -11.58 5.69 -9.56
CA LYS A 31 -12.64 5.01 -8.82
C LYS A 31 -12.48 3.48 -8.89
N GLU A 32 -12.08 2.98 -10.04
CA GLU A 32 -11.91 1.55 -10.30
C GLU A 32 -10.81 0.94 -9.41
N THR A 33 -9.70 1.66 -9.23
CA THR A 33 -8.59 1.23 -8.37
C THR A 33 -9.00 1.26 -6.90
N ILE A 34 -9.72 2.30 -6.48
CA ILE A 34 -10.23 2.42 -5.10
C ILE A 34 -11.18 1.25 -4.81
N ASP A 35 -12.16 1.00 -5.69
CA ASP A 35 -13.12 -0.08 -5.54
C ASP A 35 -12.39 -1.45 -5.52
N ALA A 36 -11.37 -1.64 -6.38
CA ALA A 36 -10.55 -2.85 -6.38
C ALA A 36 -9.73 -3.04 -5.09
N VAL A 37 -9.24 -1.97 -4.47
CA VAL A 37 -8.54 -2.04 -3.18
C VAL A 37 -9.50 -2.47 -2.08
N PHE A 38 -10.73 -1.95 -2.05
CA PHE A 38 -11.74 -2.39 -1.08
C PHE A 38 -12.06 -3.88 -1.20
N GLU A 39 -12.27 -4.38 -2.42
CA GLU A 39 -12.54 -5.81 -2.63
C GLU A 39 -11.39 -6.71 -2.13
N LYS A 40 -10.15 -6.24 -2.25
CA LYS A 40 -8.97 -6.97 -1.77
C LYS A 40 -8.82 -6.94 -0.25
N ILE A 41 -9.03 -5.78 0.37
CA ILE A 41 -9.00 -5.65 1.84
C ILE A 41 -10.10 -6.49 2.49
N MET A 42 -11.27 -6.60 1.85
CA MET A 42 -12.38 -7.43 2.31
C MET A 42 -12.17 -8.93 2.06
N GLY A 43 -11.04 -9.34 1.46
CA GLY A 43 -10.71 -10.75 1.17
C GLY A 43 -11.53 -11.36 0.02
N ARG A 44 -12.25 -10.56 -0.77
CA ARG A 44 -13.06 -11.02 -1.91
C ARG A 44 -12.24 -11.17 -3.19
N SER A 45 -11.05 -10.58 -3.22
CA SER A 45 -10.11 -10.62 -4.33
C SER A 45 -8.67 -10.71 -3.80
N GLU A 46 -7.81 -11.46 -4.47
CA GLU A 46 -6.39 -11.55 -4.10
C GLU A 46 -5.59 -10.33 -4.58
N PHE A 47 -4.52 -9.99 -3.84
CA PHE A 47 -3.50 -9.06 -4.29
C PHE A 47 -2.60 -9.73 -5.33
N LYS A 48 -2.58 -9.17 -6.55
CA LYS A 48 -1.77 -9.69 -7.67
C LYS A 48 -0.69 -8.70 -8.13
N GLY A 49 -0.65 -7.52 -7.51
CA GLY A 49 0.28 -6.47 -7.87
C GLY A 49 1.69 -6.81 -7.40
N VAL A 50 2.67 -6.56 -8.27
CA VAL A 50 4.09 -6.56 -7.91
C VAL A 50 4.56 -5.13 -8.02
N SER A 51 5.16 -4.61 -6.95
CA SER A 51 5.68 -3.24 -6.93
C SER A 51 6.75 -3.08 -8.03
N PRO A 52 6.60 -2.12 -8.96
CA PRO A 52 7.59 -1.91 -10.02
C PRO A 52 8.89 -1.26 -9.51
N THR A 53 8.86 -0.72 -8.29
CA THR A 53 9.98 -0.08 -7.60
C THR A 53 10.05 -0.59 -6.17
N ASP A 54 11.21 -0.50 -5.52
CA ASP A 54 11.37 -0.77 -4.10
C ASP A 54 10.59 0.28 -3.26
N PRO A 55 9.47 -0.10 -2.62
CA PRO A 55 8.68 0.85 -1.82
C PRO A 55 9.34 1.17 -0.47
N PHE A 56 10.35 0.41 -0.06
CA PHE A 56 11.09 0.63 1.19
C PHE A 56 12.30 1.54 1.00
N CYS A 57 12.66 1.86 -0.25
CA CYS A 57 13.83 2.66 -0.61
C CYS A 57 15.12 2.24 0.11
N GLY A 58 15.30 0.94 0.38
CA GLY A 58 16.46 0.42 1.13
C GLY A 58 16.50 0.75 2.63
N HIS A 59 15.46 1.36 3.22
CA HIS A 59 15.41 1.65 4.65
C HIS A 59 14.91 0.44 5.46
N GLU A 60 15.70 0.00 6.43
CA GLU A 60 15.34 -1.12 7.31
C GLU A 60 14.14 -0.77 8.21
N ASP A 61 14.00 0.50 8.62
CA ASP A 61 12.92 0.96 9.50
C ASP A 61 11.52 0.79 8.90
N CYS A 62 11.42 0.66 7.57
CA CYS A 62 10.16 0.44 6.88
C CYS A 62 9.83 -1.06 6.72
N ARG A 63 10.74 -1.97 7.12
CA ARG A 63 10.58 -3.42 6.99
C ARG A 63 10.07 -4.11 8.26
N TYR A 64 10.05 -3.41 9.40
CA TYR A 64 9.76 -3.98 10.73
C TYR A 64 8.49 -3.41 11.35
#